data_AF-A0A1G5EW79-F1
#
_entry.id   AF-A0A1G5EW79-F1
#
_cell.length_a   1.000
_cell.length_b   1.000
_cell.length_c   1.000
_cell.angle_alpha   90.00
_cell.angle_beta   90.00
_cell.angle_gamma   90.00
#
_symmetry.space_group_name_H-M   'P 1'
#
loop_
_entity.id
_entity.type
_entity.pdbx_description
1 polymer ?
#
loop_
_entity_poly.entity_id
_entity_poly.type
_entity_poly.pdbx_seq_one_letter_code
_entity_poly.pdbx_strand_id
1 'polypeptide(L)'
;MANANSTPVSNKSIEAQRLLTYSGHHGKSYSGTGPELVSAGLVKLEWLPGVNGNARTATRVGMIDGEMKLLPFGKMATSAQEEDGLIHIHRASKTKFHVSVRLKKEERQRQQEQWEREARMKEIEKAHKDRDDGIACIPADHKAYVEDQVRSLDCMMSVMRDKLTRGFGYSGGYYFSQEIVDEFDTVVERLTQLLQEGRVYFNKETRGREIAKIESKFRDKNPDFSAFMATTLAIGKAATLNNLE
;
A
#
# COMPACT_ATOMS: atom_id res chain seq x y z
N MET A 1 47.45 13.88 -3.69
CA MET A 1 46.99 13.86 -5.10
C MET A 1 45.65 13.13 -5.13
N ALA A 2 44.56 13.87 -5.31
CA ALA A 2 43.20 13.31 -5.29
C ALA A 2 42.87 12.76 -6.69
N ASN A 3 42.54 11.46 -6.77
CA ASN A 3 42.19 10.78 -8.00
C ASN A 3 40.73 11.08 -8.38
N ALA A 4 40.51 11.68 -9.56
CA ALA A 4 39.22 12.23 -9.99
C ALA A 4 38.30 11.22 -10.72
N ASN A 5 38.60 9.92 -10.68
CA ASN A 5 37.89 8.89 -11.47
C ASN A 5 37.03 7.92 -10.66
N SER A 6 36.75 8.20 -9.40
CA SER A 6 35.99 7.30 -8.52
C SER A 6 34.82 8.02 -7.86
N THR A 7 33.86 8.49 -8.67
CA THR A 7 32.54 8.85 -8.18
C THR A 7 31.50 8.05 -8.95
N PRO A 8 30.65 7.24 -8.28
CA PRO A 8 29.46 6.71 -8.92
C PRO A 8 28.64 7.90 -9.44
N VAL A 9 27.93 7.72 -10.54
CA VAL A 9 27.01 8.69 -11.15
C VAL A 9 25.85 8.98 -10.18
N SER A 10 26.15 9.68 -9.09
CA SER A 10 25.21 10.14 -8.07
C SER A 10 25.16 11.65 -8.14
N ASN A 11 24.61 12.17 -9.24
CA ASN A 11 23.92 13.44 -9.22
C ASN A 11 22.83 13.37 -10.28
N LYS A 12 21.60 13.62 -9.86
CA LYS A 12 20.40 13.64 -10.71
C LYS A 12 20.55 14.77 -11.74
N SER A 13 21.29 14.54 -12.83
CA SER A 13 21.31 15.45 -13.97
C SER A 13 19.87 15.57 -14.49
N ILE A 14 19.40 16.80 -14.69
CA ILE A 14 18.10 17.07 -15.32
C ILE A 14 18.00 16.34 -16.67
N GLU A 15 19.14 16.18 -17.36
CA GLU A 15 19.23 15.43 -18.62
C GLU A 15 18.94 13.94 -18.42
N ALA A 16 19.48 13.32 -17.37
CA ALA A 16 19.21 11.92 -17.05
C ALA A 16 17.74 11.70 -16.68
N GLN A 17 17.10 12.65 -15.99
CA GLN A 17 15.66 12.58 -15.70
C GLN A 17 14.80 12.68 -16.95
N ARG A 18 15.17 13.51 -17.93
CA ARG A 18 14.45 13.60 -19.22
C ARG A 18 14.47 12.30 -20.00
N LEU A 19 15.54 11.51 -19.87
CA LEU A 19 15.72 10.23 -20.56
C LEU A 19 15.13 9.05 -19.79
N LEU A 20 14.68 9.24 -18.54
CA LEU A 20 14.16 8.19 -17.67
C LEU A 20 12.82 7.68 -18.21
N THR A 21 12.73 6.38 -18.48
CA THR A 21 11.49 5.73 -18.92
C THR A 21 10.86 4.88 -17.82
N TYR A 22 11.65 4.38 -16.86
CA TYR A 22 11.16 3.58 -15.75
C TYR A 22 12.09 3.71 -14.54
N SER A 23 11.50 3.74 -13.34
CA SER A 23 12.22 3.65 -12.07
C SER A 23 11.49 2.66 -11.19
N GLY A 24 12.15 1.55 -10.85
CA GLY A 24 11.57 0.50 -10.03
C GLY A 24 12.56 -0.11 -9.07
N HIS A 25 12.10 -1.14 -8.35
CA HIS A 25 12.85 -1.75 -7.25
C HIS A 25 14.17 -2.41 -7.68
N HIS A 26 14.31 -2.80 -8.95
CA HIS A 26 15.51 -3.47 -9.46
C HIS A 26 16.49 -2.52 -10.18
N GLY A 27 16.08 -1.29 -10.50
CA GLY A 27 16.86 -0.44 -11.39
C GLY A 27 16.09 0.72 -11.99
N LYS A 28 16.81 1.47 -12.80
CA LYS A 28 16.30 2.55 -13.63
C LYS A 28 16.56 2.23 -15.10
N SER A 29 15.61 2.59 -15.94
CA SER A 29 15.74 2.44 -17.39
C SER A 29 15.66 3.79 -18.06
N TYR A 30 16.52 3.99 -19.05
CA TYR A 30 16.65 5.22 -19.81
C TYR A 30 16.57 4.93 -21.30
N SER A 31 16.06 5.87 -22.08
CA SER A 31 15.96 5.75 -23.54
C SER A 31 16.39 7.05 -24.20
N GLY A 32 17.30 6.96 -25.17
CA GLY A 32 17.80 8.15 -25.88
C GLY A 32 18.72 7.79 -27.02
N THR A 33 19.25 8.81 -27.68
CA THR A 33 20.36 8.68 -28.63
C THR A 33 21.69 8.51 -27.90
N GLY A 34 22.71 8.00 -28.62
CA GLY A 34 24.05 7.86 -28.06
C GLY A 34 24.59 9.17 -27.44
N PRO A 35 24.57 10.31 -28.15
CA PRO A 35 25.02 11.59 -27.60
C PRO A 35 24.24 12.04 -26.37
N GLU A 36 22.92 11.88 -26.34
CA GLU A 36 22.09 12.25 -25.18
C GLU A 36 22.44 11.43 -23.94
N LEU A 37 22.60 10.11 -24.09
CA LEU A 37 22.94 9.21 -22.98
C LEU A 37 24.36 9.45 -22.46
N VAL A 38 25.30 9.81 -23.34
CA VAL A 38 26.68 10.18 -22.97
C VAL A 38 26.70 11.54 -22.26
N SER A 39 26.00 12.55 -22.80
CA SER A 39 25.87 13.88 -22.17
C SER A 39 25.27 13.79 -20.78
N ALA A 40 24.22 12.97 -20.63
CA ALA A 40 23.58 12.72 -19.35
C ALA A 40 24.44 11.94 -18.34
N GLY A 41 25.65 11.52 -18.74
CA GLY A 41 26.58 10.76 -17.90
C GLY A 41 26.13 9.32 -17.60
N LEU A 42 25.18 8.79 -18.36
CA LEU A 42 24.61 7.45 -18.12
C LEU A 42 25.50 6.33 -18.68
N VAL A 43 26.23 6.61 -19.76
CA VAL A 43 27.12 5.67 -20.45
C VAL A 43 28.32 6.40 -21.05
N LYS A 44 29.37 5.68 -21.40
CA LYS A 44 30.47 6.18 -22.23
C LYS A 44 30.29 5.79 -23.69
N LEU A 45 30.87 6.55 -24.61
CA LEU A 45 30.73 6.31 -26.05
C LEU A 45 31.25 4.91 -26.43
N GLU A 46 32.38 4.51 -25.86
CA GLU A 46 33.00 3.22 -26.08
C GLU A 46 32.17 2.05 -25.51
N TRP A 47 31.17 2.30 -24.65
CA TRP A 47 30.28 1.27 -24.13
C TRP A 47 29.11 0.94 -25.06
N LEU A 48 28.83 1.78 -26.07
CA LEU A 48 27.67 1.60 -26.93
C LEU A 48 27.84 0.37 -27.87
N PRO A 49 26.75 -0.38 -28.11
CA PRO A 49 26.76 -1.50 -29.06
C PRO A 49 27.16 -1.08 -30.49
N GLY A 50 28.00 -1.90 -31.12
CA GLY A 50 28.48 -1.69 -32.49
C GLY A 50 29.55 -0.61 -32.65
N VAL A 51 30.08 -0.07 -31.54
CA VAL A 51 31.23 0.83 -31.51
C VAL A 51 32.47 0.04 -31.07
N ASN A 52 33.65 0.32 -31.65
CA ASN A 52 34.96 -0.22 -31.24
C ASN A 52 35.04 -1.76 -31.15
N GLY A 53 34.37 -2.50 -32.05
CA GLY A 53 34.43 -3.97 -32.09
C GLY A 53 33.56 -4.67 -31.04
N ASN A 54 32.74 -3.93 -30.30
CA ASN A 54 31.76 -4.49 -29.37
C ASN A 54 30.60 -5.19 -30.10
N ALA A 55 29.85 -5.96 -29.34
CA ALA A 55 28.60 -6.59 -29.78
C ALA A 55 27.68 -5.60 -30.49
N ARG A 56 27.08 -6.03 -31.62
CA ARG A 56 26.28 -5.14 -32.49
C ARG A 56 24.97 -4.67 -31.86
N THR A 57 24.37 -5.47 -30.99
CA THR A 57 23.00 -5.30 -30.50
C THR A 57 22.93 -4.95 -29.02
N ALA A 58 23.77 -5.53 -28.17
CA ALA A 58 23.72 -5.29 -26.73
C ALA A 58 25.10 -5.42 -26.07
N THR A 59 25.39 -4.54 -25.12
CA THR A 59 26.60 -4.54 -24.31
C THR A 59 26.24 -4.51 -22.83
N ARG A 60 27.16 -5.02 -22.00
CA ARG A 60 27.01 -5.02 -20.55
C ARG A 60 28.25 -4.38 -19.93
N VAL A 61 28.05 -3.54 -18.94
CA VAL A 61 29.12 -2.86 -18.21
C VAL A 61 28.96 -3.23 -16.74
N GLY A 62 30.01 -3.83 -16.18
CA GLY A 62 30.05 -4.26 -14.78
C GLY A 62 31.34 -3.82 -14.11
N MET A 63 31.40 -4.00 -12.79
CA MET A 63 32.60 -3.71 -12.01
C MET A 63 33.69 -4.76 -12.29
N ILE A 64 34.89 -4.31 -12.67
CA ILE A 64 36.10 -5.11 -12.83
C ILE A 64 37.27 -4.32 -12.22
N ASP A 65 37.92 -4.89 -11.21
CA ASP A 65 39.05 -4.26 -10.49
C ASP A 65 38.71 -2.86 -9.93
N GLY A 66 37.48 -2.67 -9.47
CA GLY A 66 37.01 -1.39 -8.92
C GLY A 66 36.61 -0.33 -9.96
N GLU A 67 36.64 -0.67 -11.25
CA GLU A 67 36.24 0.23 -12.34
C GLU A 67 35.08 -0.35 -13.17
N MET A 68 34.16 0.51 -13.63
CA MET A 68 33.11 0.12 -14.56
C MET A 68 33.69 -0.10 -15.96
N LYS A 69 33.67 -1.36 -16.42
CA LYS A 69 34.24 -1.79 -17.70
C LYS A 69 33.27 -2.65 -18.49
N LEU A 70 33.43 -2.65 -19.81
CA LEU A 70 32.70 -3.55 -20.68
C LEU A 70 33.02 -5.00 -20.34
N LEU A 71 31.97 -5.80 -20.17
CA LEU A 71 32.12 -7.24 -20.04
C LEU A 71 32.46 -7.85 -21.41
N PRO A 72 33.35 -8.84 -21.46
CA PRO A 72 33.68 -9.52 -22.71
C PRO A 72 32.44 -10.10 -23.39
N PHE A 73 32.39 -10.03 -24.72
CA PHE A 73 31.28 -10.57 -25.50
C PHE A 73 31.05 -12.06 -25.20
N GLY A 74 29.80 -12.45 -25.02
CA GLY A 74 29.41 -13.83 -24.69
C GLY A 74 29.59 -14.23 -23.22
N LYS A 75 30.27 -13.43 -22.39
CA LYS A 75 30.33 -13.68 -20.94
C LYS A 75 29.09 -13.15 -20.23
N MET A 76 28.53 -13.97 -19.36
CA MET A 76 27.48 -13.55 -18.43
C MET A 76 28.11 -12.76 -17.28
N ALA A 77 27.35 -11.80 -16.74
CA ALA A 77 27.75 -11.10 -15.53
C ALA A 77 27.78 -12.08 -14.37
N THR A 78 28.73 -11.93 -13.44
CA THR A 78 28.71 -12.67 -12.19
C THR A 78 27.63 -12.11 -11.26
N SER A 79 27.21 -12.90 -10.26
CA SER A 79 26.25 -12.42 -9.26
C SER A 79 26.73 -11.16 -8.55
N ALA A 80 28.03 -11.04 -8.26
CA ALA A 80 28.61 -9.82 -7.68
C ALA A 80 28.46 -8.61 -8.61
N GLN A 81 28.76 -8.76 -9.90
CA GLN A 81 28.59 -7.69 -10.89
C GLN A 81 27.12 -7.27 -11.04
N GLU A 82 26.21 -8.24 -10.98
CA GLU A 82 24.77 -7.98 -10.97
C GLU A 82 24.28 -7.20 -9.75
N GLU A 83 24.89 -7.44 -8.58
CA GLU A 83 24.56 -6.78 -7.31
C GLU A 83 25.20 -5.39 -7.17
N ASP A 84 26.27 -5.11 -7.91
CA ASP A 84 27.07 -3.86 -7.83
C ASP A 84 26.69 -2.81 -8.88
N GLY A 85 25.50 -2.91 -9.46
CA GLY A 85 24.95 -1.90 -10.36
C GLY A 85 25.32 -2.10 -11.83
N LEU A 86 25.24 -3.35 -12.30
CA LEU A 86 25.36 -3.71 -13.71
C LEU A 86 24.54 -2.77 -14.61
N ILE A 87 25.17 -2.30 -15.69
CA ILE A 87 24.52 -1.53 -16.74
C ILE A 87 24.35 -2.42 -17.97
N HIS A 88 23.13 -2.49 -18.49
CA HIS A 88 22.82 -3.17 -19.75
C HIS A 88 22.41 -2.13 -20.78
N ILE A 89 23.10 -2.11 -21.92
CA ILE A 89 22.84 -1.19 -23.02
C ILE A 89 22.36 -2.01 -24.22
N HIS A 90 21.15 -1.76 -24.68
CA HIS A 90 20.57 -2.39 -25.85
C HIS A 90 20.35 -1.37 -26.96
N ARG A 91 20.72 -1.71 -28.19
CA ARG A 91 20.47 -0.90 -29.39
C ARG A 91 19.07 -1.18 -29.92
N ALA A 92 18.15 -0.25 -29.69
CA ALA A 92 16.77 -0.35 -30.16
C ALA A 92 16.64 -0.04 -31.66
N SER A 93 17.45 0.88 -32.18
CA SER A 93 17.46 1.24 -33.60
C SER A 93 18.84 1.72 -34.05
N LYS A 94 18.98 2.21 -35.29
CA LYS A 94 20.24 2.79 -35.76
C LYS A 94 20.74 3.94 -34.87
N THR A 95 19.82 4.72 -34.28
CA THR A 95 20.13 5.94 -33.53
C THR A 95 19.69 5.90 -32.06
N LYS A 96 18.82 4.96 -31.65
CA LYS A 96 18.28 4.87 -30.29
C LYS A 96 18.82 3.68 -29.50
N PHE A 97 19.02 3.91 -28.21
CA PHE A 97 19.50 2.94 -27.24
C PHE A 97 18.62 2.94 -25.98
N HIS A 98 18.53 1.78 -25.34
CA HIS A 98 17.94 1.59 -24.03
C HIS A 98 19.04 1.22 -23.04
N VAL A 99 19.08 1.90 -21.91
CA VAL A 99 20.07 1.69 -20.84
C VAL A 99 19.32 1.29 -19.58
N SER A 100 19.60 0.11 -19.06
CA SER A 100 19.07 -0.36 -17.78
C SER A 100 20.20 -0.39 -16.77
N VAL A 101 20.08 0.39 -15.71
CA VAL A 101 21.05 0.47 -14.61
C VAL A 101 20.45 -0.24 -13.40
N ARG A 102 21.06 -1.34 -12.96
CA ARG A 102 20.63 -2.01 -11.73
C ARG A 102 20.97 -1.17 -10.50
N LEU A 103 20.12 -1.22 -9.49
CA LEU A 103 20.44 -0.64 -8.19
C LEU A 103 21.44 -1.53 -7.44
N LYS A 104 22.36 -0.89 -6.73
CA LYS A 104 23.27 -1.59 -5.82
C LYS A 104 22.49 -2.31 -4.73
N LYS A 105 23.00 -3.44 -4.24
CA LYS A 105 22.40 -4.22 -3.15
C LYS A 105 22.04 -3.36 -1.93
N GLU A 106 22.96 -2.52 -1.47
CA GLU A 106 22.73 -1.63 -0.32
C GLU A 106 21.61 -0.61 -0.57
N GLU A 107 21.46 -0.12 -1.80
CA GLU A 107 20.40 0.83 -2.14
C GLU A 107 19.05 0.10 -2.21
N ARG A 108 19.02 -1.13 -2.73
CA ARG A 108 17.83 -1.99 -2.70
C ARG A 108 17.41 -2.33 -1.27
N GLN A 109 18.35 -2.68 -0.40
CA GLN A 109 18.08 -2.97 1.01
C GLN A 109 17.53 -1.73 1.72
N ARG A 110 18.14 -0.55 1.54
CA ARG A 110 17.62 0.69 2.12
C ARG A 110 16.21 1.03 1.63
N GLN A 111 15.93 0.87 0.33
CA GLN A 111 14.58 1.08 -0.21
C GLN A 111 13.59 0.05 0.33
N GLN A 112 14.00 -1.21 0.48
CA GLN A 112 13.17 -2.27 1.03
C GLN A 112 12.82 -1.99 2.50
N GLU A 113 13.81 -1.67 3.33
CA GLU A 113 13.60 -1.32 4.74
C GLU A 113 12.70 -0.08 4.89
N GLN A 114 12.89 0.93 4.03
CA GLN A 114 12.03 2.11 4.02
C GLN A 114 10.59 1.73 3.62
N TRP A 115 10.43 0.92 2.58
CA TRP A 115 9.11 0.47 2.13
C TRP A 115 8.40 -0.38 3.18
N GLU A 116 9.12 -1.28 3.85
CA GLU A 116 8.59 -2.08 4.96
C GLU A 116 8.17 -1.21 6.14
N ARG A 117 8.96 -0.19 6.49
CA ARG A 117 8.58 0.79 7.52
C ARG A 117 7.33 1.56 7.14
N GLU A 118 7.25 2.05 5.91
CA GLU A 118 6.08 2.79 5.41
C GLU A 118 4.83 1.91 5.35
N ALA A 119 4.96 0.66 4.89
CA ALA A 119 3.87 -0.31 4.86
C ALA A 119 3.36 -0.58 6.28
N ARG A 120 4.25 -0.82 7.23
CA ARG A 120 3.90 -1.03 8.64
C ARG A 120 3.20 0.20 9.24
N MET A 121 3.67 1.41 8.94
CA MET A 121 3.03 2.65 9.40
C MET A 121 1.61 2.80 8.85
N LYS A 122 1.38 2.46 7.56
CA LYS A 122 0.04 2.48 6.96
C LYS A 122 -0.89 1.44 7.57
N GLU A 123 -0.38 0.24 7.87
CA GLU A 123 -1.15 -0.78 8.56
C GLU A 123 -1.58 -0.32 9.96
N ILE A 124 -0.67 0.34 10.69
CA ILE A 124 -0.96 0.94 11.99
C ILE A 124 -2.04 2.01 11.88
N GLU A 125 -1.88 2.95 10.94
CA GLU A 125 -2.85 4.03 10.72
C GLU A 125 -4.24 3.48 10.38
N LYS A 126 -4.28 2.48 9.49
CA LYS A 126 -5.53 1.79 9.14
C LYS A 126 -6.14 1.10 10.35
N ALA A 127 -5.35 0.40 11.15
CA ALA A 127 -5.85 -0.29 12.33
C ALA A 127 -6.41 0.70 13.37
N HIS A 128 -5.77 1.87 13.54
CA HIS A 128 -6.29 2.96 14.38
C HIS A 128 -7.63 3.46 13.88
N LYS A 129 -7.72 3.72 12.58
CA LYS A 129 -8.95 4.15 11.95
C LYS A 129 -10.06 3.11 12.14
N ASP A 130 -9.79 1.83 11.89
CA ASP A 130 -10.77 0.75 12.06
C ASP A 130 -11.27 0.65 13.51
N ARG A 131 -10.39 0.88 14.51
CA ARG A 131 -10.77 0.94 15.93
C ARG A 131 -11.69 2.12 16.20
N ASP A 132 -11.29 3.30 15.75
CA ASP A 132 -12.01 4.55 16.03
C ASP A 132 -13.37 4.57 15.32
N ASP A 133 -13.41 4.11 14.06
CA ASP A 133 -14.64 3.89 13.30
C ASP A 133 -15.55 2.88 14.03
N GLY A 134 -14.99 1.78 14.54
CA GLY A 134 -15.74 0.80 15.32
C GLY A 134 -16.39 1.37 16.59
N ILE A 135 -15.67 2.22 17.32
CA ILE A 135 -16.20 2.92 18.50
C ILE A 135 -17.24 3.97 18.09
N ALA A 136 -17.00 4.70 17.00
CA ALA A 136 -17.91 5.72 16.48
C ALA A 136 -19.23 5.12 15.96
N CYS A 137 -19.23 3.86 15.53
CA CYS A 137 -20.44 3.13 15.16
C CYS A 137 -21.34 2.79 16.37
N ILE A 138 -20.84 2.85 17.60
CA ILE A 138 -21.68 2.68 18.78
C ILE A 138 -22.50 3.96 18.97
N PRO A 139 -23.85 3.88 18.98
CA PRO A 139 -24.70 5.06 19.11
C PRO A 139 -24.29 5.95 20.29
N ALA A 140 -24.06 7.24 20.03
CA ALA A 140 -23.58 8.18 21.04
C ALA A 140 -24.67 8.56 22.06
N ASP A 141 -25.92 8.58 21.61
CA ASP A 141 -27.08 8.97 22.41
C ASP A 141 -28.33 8.15 22.02
N HIS A 142 -29.44 8.41 22.71
CA HIS A 142 -30.71 7.71 22.48
C HIS A 142 -31.26 7.93 21.07
N LYS A 143 -31.09 9.13 20.49
CA LYS A 143 -31.62 9.45 19.17
C LYS A 143 -30.87 8.67 18.11
N ALA A 144 -29.55 8.66 18.17
CA ALA A 144 -28.70 7.88 17.29
C ALA A 144 -28.99 6.37 17.40
N TYR A 145 -29.30 5.88 18.60
CA TYR A 145 -29.68 4.48 18.79
C TYR A 145 -31.01 4.16 18.08
N VAL A 146 -32.04 4.98 18.28
CA VAL A 146 -33.36 4.78 17.64
C VAL A 146 -33.24 4.85 16.12
N GLU A 147 -32.52 5.85 15.58
CA GLU A 147 -32.29 5.98 14.14
C GLU A 147 -31.59 4.74 13.56
N ASP A 148 -30.58 4.21 14.26
CA ASP A 148 -29.87 3.00 13.84
C ASP A 148 -30.77 1.75 13.88
N GLN A 149 -31.59 1.60 14.93
CA GLN A 149 -32.53 0.48 15.03
C GLN A 149 -33.63 0.53 13.96
N VAL A 150 -34.19 1.71 13.68
CA VAL A 150 -35.18 1.90 12.60
C VAL A 150 -34.55 1.56 11.25
N ARG A 151 -33.36 2.10 10.96
CA ARG A 151 -32.64 1.77 9.72
C ARG A 151 -32.33 0.28 9.59
N SER A 152 -31.96 -0.38 10.69
CA SER A 152 -31.69 -1.81 10.72
C SER A 152 -32.96 -2.64 10.45
N LEU A 153 -34.09 -2.22 11.04
CA LEU A 153 -35.40 -2.82 10.78
C LEU A 153 -35.78 -2.66 9.31
N ASP A 154 -35.68 -1.45 8.75
CA ASP A 154 -36.01 -1.18 7.34
C ASP A 154 -35.18 -2.04 6.39
N CYS A 155 -33.88 -2.17 6.64
CA CYS A 155 -32.99 -3.00 5.83
C CYS A 155 -33.40 -4.49 5.87
N MET A 156 -33.66 -5.01 7.07
CA MET A 156 -34.08 -6.41 7.25
C MET A 156 -35.45 -6.67 6.62
N MET A 157 -36.41 -5.75 6.82
CA MET A 157 -37.77 -5.89 6.30
C MET A 157 -37.82 -5.72 4.79
N SER A 158 -36.99 -4.86 4.19
CA SER A 158 -36.87 -4.74 2.73
C SER A 158 -36.46 -6.08 2.08
N VAL A 159 -35.49 -6.79 2.69
CA VAL A 159 -35.08 -8.13 2.21
C VAL A 159 -36.22 -9.14 2.33
N MET A 160 -36.97 -9.11 3.43
CA MET A 160 -38.12 -10.01 3.62
C MET A 160 -39.25 -9.69 2.64
N ARG A 161 -39.56 -8.41 2.41
CA ARG A 161 -40.55 -7.94 1.45
C ARG A 161 -40.24 -8.40 0.03
N ASP A 162 -38.97 -8.29 -0.40
CA ASP A 162 -38.52 -8.78 -1.70
C ASP A 162 -38.76 -10.30 -1.83
N LYS A 163 -38.47 -11.07 -0.77
CA LYS A 163 -38.72 -12.51 -0.74
C LYS A 163 -40.21 -12.87 -0.72
N LEU A 164 -41.07 -12.08 -0.08
CA LEU A 164 -42.52 -12.30 -0.10
C LEU A 164 -43.11 -12.05 -1.49
N THR A 165 -42.64 -11.00 -2.17
CA THR A 165 -43.14 -10.57 -3.49
C THR A 165 -42.58 -11.40 -4.64
N ARG A 166 -41.33 -11.87 -4.55
CA ARG A 166 -40.65 -12.60 -5.64
C ARG A 166 -40.40 -14.08 -5.35
N GLY A 167 -40.70 -14.52 -4.13
CA GLY A 167 -40.44 -15.88 -3.66
C GLY A 167 -39.04 -16.05 -3.06
N PHE A 168 -38.86 -17.14 -2.32
CA PHE A 168 -37.60 -17.51 -1.68
C PHE A 168 -36.75 -18.40 -2.60
N GLY A 169 -35.80 -17.82 -3.34
CA GLY A 169 -34.83 -18.59 -4.14
C GLY A 169 -35.49 -19.54 -5.14
N TYR A 170 -35.30 -20.85 -4.98
CA TYR A 170 -35.97 -21.89 -5.77
C TYR A 170 -37.41 -22.13 -5.31
N SER A 171 -38.24 -21.09 -5.29
CA SER A 171 -39.63 -21.17 -4.82
C SER A 171 -40.55 -21.92 -5.78
N GLY A 172 -40.05 -22.43 -6.91
CA GLY A 172 -40.88 -23.09 -7.92
C GLY A 172 -41.92 -22.18 -8.58
N GLY A 173 -41.75 -20.85 -8.48
CA GLY A 173 -42.71 -19.86 -8.97
C GLY A 173 -43.81 -19.48 -7.97
N TYR A 174 -43.80 -20.03 -6.75
CA TYR A 174 -44.71 -19.60 -5.68
C TYR A 174 -44.22 -18.29 -5.05
N TYR A 175 -45.16 -17.39 -4.79
CA TYR A 175 -44.99 -16.12 -4.05
C TYR A 175 -46.28 -15.83 -3.27
N PHE A 176 -46.19 -14.95 -2.27
CA PHE A 176 -47.34 -14.61 -1.45
C PHE A 176 -48.30 -13.67 -2.20
N SER A 177 -49.59 -13.71 -1.84
CA SER A 177 -50.57 -12.77 -2.39
C SER A 177 -50.25 -11.33 -1.99
N GLN A 178 -50.76 -10.37 -2.75
CA GLN A 178 -50.57 -8.95 -2.45
C GLN A 178 -51.13 -8.58 -1.07
N GLU A 179 -52.25 -9.18 -0.66
CA GLU A 179 -52.85 -9.00 0.67
C GLU A 179 -51.85 -9.30 1.80
N ILE A 180 -51.08 -10.39 1.70
CA ILE A 180 -50.06 -10.75 2.69
C ILE A 180 -48.90 -9.76 2.69
N VAL A 181 -48.54 -9.22 1.52
CA VAL A 181 -47.49 -8.19 1.40
C VAL A 181 -47.95 -6.87 2.03
N ASP A 182 -49.20 -6.48 1.82
CA ASP A 182 -49.76 -5.25 2.39
C ASP A 182 -49.93 -5.36 3.92
N GLU A 183 -50.34 -6.54 4.42
CA GLU A 183 -50.38 -6.82 5.86
C GLU A 183 -48.97 -6.80 6.47
N PHE A 184 -47.97 -7.35 5.77
CA PHE A 184 -46.57 -7.25 6.17
C PHE A 184 -46.11 -5.79 6.27
N ASP A 185 -46.36 -4.97 5.25
CA ASP A 185 -45.99 -3.55 5.24
C ASP A 185 -46.64 -2.80 6.43
N THR A 186 -47.92 -3.09 6.74
CA THR A 186 -48.62 -2.53 7.91
C THR A 186 -47.96 -2.92 9.24
N VAL A 187 -47.53 -4.18 9.38
CA VAL A 187 -46.81 -4.64 10.58
C VAL A 187 -45.46 -3.93 10.71
N VAL A 188 -44.73 -3.75 9.61
CA VAL A 188 -43.44 -3.04 9.60
C VAL A 188 -43.62 -1.59 10.03
N GLU A 189 -44.60 -0.87 9.49
CA GLU A 189 -44.90 0.50 9.89
C GLU A 189 -45.18 0.62 11.39
N ARG A 190 -45.97 -0.31 11.94
CA ARG A 190 -46.26 -0.36 13.37
C ARG A 190 -45.02 -0.63 14.21
N LEU A 191 -44.15 -1.54 13.78
CA LEU A 191 -42.88 -1.81 14.47
C LEU A 191 -41.96 -0.59 14.44
N THR A 192 -41.88 0.12 13.32
CA THR A 192 -41.10 1.36 13.20
C THR A 192 -41.62 2.44 14.17
N GLN A 193 -42.94 2.63 14.26
CA GLN A 193 -43.53 3.56 15.21
C GLN A 193 -43.22 3.18 16.67
N LEU A 194 -43.32 1.88 17.01
CA LEU A 194 -42.98 1.40 18.35
C LEU A 194 -41.51 1.65 18.72
N LEU A 195 -40.59 1.53 17.75
CA LEU A 195 -39.18 1.84 17.98
C LEU A 195 -38.93 3.34 18.17
N GLN A 196 -39.67 4.19 17.45
CA GLN A 196 -39.55 5.65 17.54
C GLN A 196 -40.11 6.22 18.85
N GLU A 197 -41.24 5.69 19.32
CA GLU A 197 -41.93 6.14 20.53
C GLU A 197 -41.47 5.40 21.80
N GLY A 198 -40.78 4.28 21.62
CA GLY A 198 -40.31 3.42 22.68
C GLY A 198 -39.34 4.12 23.64
N ARG A 199 -39.43 3.77 24.93
CA ARG A 199 -38.43 4.22 25.93
C ARG A 199 -37.14 3.43 25.76
N VAL A 200 -36.04 4.15 25.55
CA VAL A 200 -34.68 3.59 25.50
C VAL A 200 -34.00 3.76 26.85
N TYR A 201 -33.31 2.72 27.31
CA TYR A 201 -32.53 2.74 28.55
C TYR A 201 -31.04 2.61 28.23
N PHE A 202 -30.25 3.53 28.77
CA PHE A 202 -28.80 3.47 28.63
C PHE A 202 -28.17 2.60 29.73
N ASN A 203 -27.45 1.55 29.32
CA ASN A 203 -26.65 0.72 30.22
C ASN A 203 -25.15 1.02 30.03
N LYS A 204 -24.58 1.76 30.99
CA LYS A 204 -23.17 2.16 30.97
C LYS A 204 -22.21 0.97 31.00
N GLU A 205 -22.52 -0.09 31.75
CA GLU A 205 -21.67 -1.27 31.86
C GLU A 205 -21.63 -2.06 30.55
N THR A 206 -22.78 -2.19 29.88
CA THR A 206 -22.84 -2.83 28.56
C THR A 206 -22.06 -2.03 27.52
N ARG A 207 -22.22 -0.70 27.48
CA ARG A 207 -21.40 0.16 26.60
C ARG A 207 -19.91 -0.04 26.85
N GLY A 208 -19.49 -0.06 28.13
CA GLY A 208 -18.09 -0.29 28.51
C GLY A 208 -17.57 -1.63 28.00
N ARG A 209 -18.36 -2.71 28.12
CA ARG A 209 -18.01 -4.05 27.60
C ARG A 209 -17.90 -4.08 26.08
N GLU A 210 -18.77 -3.38 25.37
CA GLU A 210 -18.75 -3.32 23.90
C GLU A 210 -17.50 -2.60 23.39
N ILE A 211 -17.17 -1.44 23.97
CA ILE A 211 -15.92 -0.72 23.66
C ILE A 211 -14.71 -1.61 23.98
N ALA A 212 -14.67 -2.23 25.16
CA ALA A 212 -13.59 -3.13 25.55
C ALA A 212 -13.43 -4.33 24.60
N LYS A 213 -14.54 -4.85 24.05
CA LYS A 213 -14.53 -5.93 23.06
C LYS A 213 -13.92 -5.47 21.73
N ILE A 214 -14.23 -4.25 21.28
CA ILE A 214 -13.62 -3.65 20.08
C ILE A 214 -12.12 -3.47 20.30
N GLU A 215 -11.73 -2.90 21.44
CA GLU A 215 -10.32 -2.75 21.80
C GLU A 215 -9.58 -4.08 21.91
N SER A 216 -10.22 -5.12 22.47
CA SER A 216 -9.62 -6.46 22.54
C SER A 216 -9.38 -7.05 21.16
N LYS A 217 -10.36 -6.97 20.26
CA LYS A 217 -10.19 -7.44 18.86
C LYS A 217 -9.06 -6.69 18.15
N PHE A 218 -8.89 -5.39 18.43
CA PHE A 218 -7.79 -4.60 17.90
C PHE A 218 -6.44 -5.11 18.45
N ARG A 219 -6.35 -5.38 19.76
CA ARG A 219 -5.14 -5.90 20.39
C ARG A 219 -4.76 -7.28 19.88
N ASP A 220 -5.72 -8.19 19.78
CA ASP A 220 -5.48 -9.58 19.35
C ASP A 220 -4.97 -9.66 17.91
N LYS A 221 -5.45 -8.77 17.04
CA LYS A 221 -4.97 -8.67 15.65
C LYS A 221 -3.61 -8.00 15.52
N ASN A 222 -3.18 -7.23 16.53
CA ASN A 222 -1.95 -6.44 16.49
C ASN A 222 -1.17 -6.54 17.83
N PRO A 223 -0.71 -7.73 18.24
CA PRO A 223 -0.13 -7.96 19.58
C PRO A 223 1.18 -7.19 19.78
N ASP A 224 2.10 -7.25 18.82
CA ASP A 224 3.40 -6.57 18.90
C ASP A 224 3.27 -5.04 18.94
N PHE A 225 2.24 -4.51 18.26
CA PHE A 225 1.94 -3.08 18.26
C PHE A 225 1.29 -2.61 19.56
N SER A 226 0.39 -3.42 20.13
CA SER A 226 -0.24 -3.16 21.42
C SER A 226 0.79 -3.12 22.55
N ALA A 227 1.79 -4.01 22.51
CA ALA A 227 2.91 -4.01 23.44
C ALA A 227 3.81 -2.76 23.29
N PHE A 228 4.11 -2.35 22.05
CA PHE A 228 4.85 -1.12 21.78
C PHE A 228 4.13 0.14 22.31
N MET A 229 2.81 0.23 22.10
CA MET A 229 1.99 1.35 22.57
C MET A 229 1.84 1.40 24.09
N ALA A 230 1.65 0.25 24.74
CA ALA A 230 1.63 0.18 26.21
C ALA A 230 2.95 0.71 26.80
N THR A 231 4.07 0.40 26.15
CA THR A 231 5.40 0.86 26.55
C THR A 231 5.59 2.36 26.32
N THR A 232 5.19 2.90 25.17
CA THR A 232 5.30 4.34 24.87
C THR A 232 4.35 5.22 25.71
N LEU A 233 3.13 4.77 25.99
CA LEU A 233 2.21 5.43 26.93
C LEU A 233 2.73 5.42 28.37
N ALA A 234 3.37 4.33 28.81
CA ALA A 234 3.99 4.25 30.13
C ALA A 234 5.19 5.22 30.26
N ILE A 235 6.03 5.31 29.22
CA ILE A 235 7.15 6.26 29.17
C ILE A 235 6.64 7.72 29.17
N GLY A 236 5.58 8.03 28.41
CA GLY A 236 4.97 9.37 28.39
C GLY A 236 4.34 9.79 29.73
N LYS A 237 3.75 8.84 30.47
CA LYS A 237 3.25 9.09 31.84
C LYS A 237 4.37 9.28 32.85
N ALA A 238 5.46 8.53 32.74
CA ALA A 238 6.64 8.71 33.60
C ALA A 238 7.34 10.06 33.35
N ALA A 239 7.42 10.50 32.09
CA ALA A 239 8.01 11.79 31.73
C ALA A 239 7.17 13.00 32.17
N THR A 240 5.85 12.85 32.31
CA THR A 240 4.97 13.91 32.84
C THR A 240 4.98 13.98 34.36
N LEU A 241 5.20 12.87 35.06
CA LEU A 241 5.37 12.85 36.52
C LEU A 241 6.72 13.43 36.97
N ASN A 242 7.80 13.21 36.22
CA ASN A 242 9.13 13.76 36.54
C ASN A 242 9.29 15.27 36.21
N ASN A 243 8.31 15.90 35.56
CA ASN A 243 8.30 17.35 35.28
C ASN A 243 7.42 18.13 36.28
N LEU A 244 6.96 17.48 37.35
CA LEU A 244 6.12 18.05 38.42
C LEU A 244 6.77 17.98 39.81
N GLU A 245 8.05 17.59 39.88
CA GLU A 245 8.93 17.78 41.06
C GLU A 245 9.81 19.03 40.89
#